data_AF-A0A914E9P0-F1
#
_entry.id   AF-A0A914E9P0-F1
#
_cell.length_a   1.000
_cell.length_b   1.000
_cell.length_c   1.000
_cell.angle_alpha   90.00
_cell.angle_beta   90.00
_cell.angle_gamma   90.00
#
_symmetry.space_group_name_H-M   'P 1'
#
loop_
_entity.id
_entity.type
_entity.pdbx_description
1 polymer ?
#
loop_
_entity_poly.entity_id
_entity_poly.type
_entity_poly.pdbx_seq_one_letter_code
_entity_poly.pdbx_strand_id
1 'polypeptide(L)'
;EVVLGPSPHLTYRTIGGMLEFFYFPGPTPENVIQQYQQVIGTPFLPAYWNLGFQQIGFDGIWLDMNEPSVFGTTKVGDGGTNLHCPLSGNNSNWDNPPYWTINGYQYGSDNYLFTYTICLCGTSSKDGSKIYVAKNLMGLGETMAAFNAIKKATGKRSAVIPR
;
A
#
# COMPACT_ATOMS: atom_id res chain seq x y z
N GLU A 1 -12.17 -2.06 5.16
CA GLU A 1 -12.90 -0.77 5.23
C GLU A 1 -13.17 -0.39 6.69
N VAL A 2 -13.44 0.89 6.91
CA VAL A 2 -13.82 1.45 8.23
C VAL A 2 -15.15 2.16 8.05
N VAL A 3 -16.16 1.76 8.83
CA VAL A 3 -17.51 2.34 8.77
C VAL A 3 -17.78 3.09 10.06
N LEU A 4 -18.21 4.34 9.95
CA LEU A 4 -18.66 5.17 11.06
C LEU A 4 -20.18 5.06 11.19
N GLY A 5 -20.68 4.92 12.42
CA GLY A 5 -22.12 4.90 12.68
C GLY A 5 -22.64 6.19 13.31
N PRO A 6 -23.98 6.31 13.46
CA PRO A 6 -24.63 7.52 13.98
C PRO A 6 -24.40 7.75 15.48
N SER A 7 -24.27 6.68 16.27
CA SER A 7 -23.75 6.73 17.64
C SER A 7 -22.22 6.66 17.62
N PRO A 8 -21.48 7.12 18.65
CA PRO A 8 -20.02 7.15 18.64
C PRO A 8 -19.41 5.73 18.65
N HIS A 9 -19.33 5.14 17.46
CA HIS A 9 -18.71 3.85 17.21
C HIS A 9 -18.15 3.81 15.79
N LEU A 10 -17.15 2.94 15.63
CA LEU A 10 -16.53 2.62 14.35
C LEU A 10 -16.48 1.10 14.22
N THR A 11 -16.57 0.60 12.99
CA THR A 11 -16.48 -0.83 12.68
C THR A 11 -15.33 -1.05 11.70
N TYR A 12 -14.33 -1.84 12.13
CA TYR A 12 -13.29 -2.35 11.23
C TYR A 12 -13.78 -3.62 10.53
N ARG A 13 -13.70 -3.65 9.19
CA ARG A 13 -13.93 -4.85 8.39
C ARG A 13 -12.72 -5.11 7.52
N THR A 14 -11.95 -6.14 7.85
CA THR A 14 -10.80 -6.59 7.07
C THR A 14 -11.15 -7.85 6.27
N ILE A 15 -10.45 -8.08 5.16
CA ILE A 15 -10.64 -9.25 4.29
C ILE A 15 -9.63 -10.38 4.60
N GLY A 16 -8.90 -10.27 5.71
CA GLY A 16 -7.86 -11.21 6.12
C GLY A 16 -6.96 -10.64 7.21
N GLY A 17 -5.93 -11.41 7.56
CA GLY A 17 -4.96 -11.06 8.60
C GLY A 17 -5.47 -11.34 10.02
N MET A 18 -4.78 -10.76 11.00
CA MET A 18 -5.14 -10.81 12.42
C MET A 18 -5.47 -9.40 12.89
N LEU A 19 -6.37 -9.28 13.87
CA LEU A 19 -6.67 -8.00 14.49
C LEU A 19 -5.64 -7.71 15.59
N GLU A 20 -4.73 -6.79 15.29
CA GLU A 20 -3.73 -6.29 16.22
C GLU A 20 -4.02 -4.80 16.46
N PHE A 21 -4.28 -4.44 17.72
CA PHE A 21 -4.64 -3.08 18.11
C PHE A 21 -3.62 -2.50 19.09
N PHE A 22 -3.22 -1.25 18.82
CA PHE A 22 -2.41 -0.44 19.72
C PHE A 22 -3.23 0.75 20.20
N TYR A 23 -3.19 1.04 21.50
CA TYR A 23 -3.90 2.16 22.11
C TYR A 23 -2.92 3.15 22.72
N PHE A 24 -3.09 4.43 22.38
CA PHE A 24 -2.19 5.51 22.74
C PHE A 24 -2.97 6.58 23.53
N PRO A 25 -2.87 6.60 24.88
CA PRO A 25 -3.76 7.40 25.73
C PRO A 25 -3.44 8.90 25.78
N GLY A 26 -2.33 9.39 25.21
CA GLY A 26 -1.96 10.82 25.32
C GLY A 26 -1.32 11.19 26.66
N PRO A 27 -1.59 12.37 27.26
CA PRO A 27 -2.88 13.09 27.24
C PRO A 27 -3.06 14.20 26.20
N THR A 28 -2.00 14.72 25.58
CA THR A 28 -2.11 15.71 24.50
C THR A 28 -2.03 15.04 23.13
N PRO A 29 -2.56 15.66 22.05
CA PRO A 29 -2.39 15.14 20.69
C PRO A 29 -0.92 14.87 20.32
N GLU A 30 0.01 15.71 20.78
CA GLU A 30 1.45 15.54 20.53
C GLU A 30 1.99 14.29 21.22
N ASN A 31 1.55 13.99 22.45
CA ASN A 31 1.95 12.76 23.14
C ASN A 31 1.42 11.52 22.45
N VAL A 32 0.19 11.56 21.92
CA VAL A 32 -0.38 10.46 21.13
C VAL A 32 0.49 10.17 19.91
N ILE A 33 0.89 11.22 19.16
CA ILE A 33 1.76 11.06 17.98
C ILE A 33 3.15 10.52 18.37
N GLN A 34 3.73 10.99 19.48
CA GLN A 34 5.01 10.48 19.97
C GLN A 34 4.92 8.99 20.35
N GLN A 35 3.86 8.58 21.05
CA GLN A 35 3.64 7.17 21.42
C GLN A 35 3.45 6.29 20.18
N TYR A 36 2.69 6.77 19.18
CA TYR A 36 2.54 6.08 17.90
C TYR A 36 3.88 5.90 17.17
N GLN A 37 4.69 6.96 17.10
CA GLN A 37 6.02 6.94 16.46
C GLN A 37 7.02 6.01 17.17
N GLN A 38 6.87 5.74 18.47
CA GLN A 38 7.69 4.75 19.18
C GLN A 38 7.43 3.32 18.68
N VAL A 39 6.24 3.04 18.14
CA VAL A 39 5.88 1.71 17.60
C VAL A 39 6.25 1.61 16.12
N ILE A 40 5.87 2.59 15.30
CA ILE A 40 6.05 2.50 13.84
C ILE A 40 7.39 3.07 13.33
N GLY A 41 8.12 3.78 14.19
CA GLY A 41 9.35 4.49 13.84
C GLY A 41 9.15 5.99 13.66
N THR A 42 10.20 6.76 13.92
CA THR A 42 10.22 8.22 13.77
C THR A 42 10.44 8.62 12.31
N PRO A 43 9.90 9.78 11.87
CA PRO A 43 10.19 10.32 10.56
C PRO A 43 11.69 10.44 10.27
N PHE A 44 12.07 10.17 9.03
CA PHE A 44 13.43 10.37 8.56
C PHE A 44 13.81 11.85 8.65
N LEU A 45 15.05 12.14 9.06
CA LEU A 45 15.60 13.50 9.07
C LEU A 45 16.07 13.88 7.65
N PRO A 46 15.42 14.84 6.95
CA PRO A 46 15.83 15.25 5.61
C PRO A 46 17.18 15.97 5.57
N ALA A 47 17.79 16.02 4.37
CA ALA A 47 18.91 16.93 4.14
C ALA A 47 18.38 18.37 4.08
N TYR A 48 19.17 19.34 4.53
CA TYR A 48 18.72 20.71 4.69
C TYR A 48 18.20 21.33 3.37
N TRP A 49 18.85 21.03 2.25
CA TRP A 49 18.47 21.51 0.93
C TRP A 49 17.11 20.97 0.45
N ASN A 50 16.61 19.84 0.99
CA ASN A 50 15.28 19.32 0.68
C ASN A 50 14.15 20.25 1.14
N LEU A 51 14.43 21.14 2.11
CA LEU A 51 13.46 22.09 2.66
C LEU A 51 13.32 23.36 1.81
N GLY A 52 14.17 23.55 0.80
CA GLY A 52 14.11 24.67 -0.13
C GLY A 52 13.07 24.45 -1.25
N PHE A 53 12.91 25.46 -2.10
CA PHE A 53 12.14 25.33 -3.34
C PHE A 53 12.76 24.29 -4.26
N GLN A 54 11.93 23.41 -4.84
CA GLN A 54 12.39 22.26 -5.60
C GLN A 54 12.20 22.48 -7.11
N GLN A 55 13.33 22.53 -7.83
CA GLN A 55 13.42 22.32 -9.27
C GLN A 55 14.51 21.26 -9.48
N ILE A 56 14.07 20.01 -9.62
CA ILE A 56 14.92 18.82 -9.47
C ILE A 56 15.71 18.52 -10.76
N GLY A 57 17.04 18.48 -10.65
CA GLY A 57 17.97 17.99 -11.68
C GLY A 57 18.34 16.52 -11.47
N PHE A 58 19.05 16.21 -10.38
CA PHE A 58 19.18 14.87 -9.78
C PHE A 58 19.80 15.04 -8.39
N ASP A 59 19.17 14.52 -7.33
CA ASP A 59 19.74 14.43 -5.96
C ASP A 59 18.79 13.67 -5.00
N GLY A 60 17.56 13.36 -5.44
CA GLY A 60 16.56 12.52 -4.77
C GLY A 60 15.86 11.57 -5.75
N ILE A 61 15.12 10.59 -5.23
CA ILE A 61 14.30 9.66 -6.03
C ILE A 61 12.83 10.04 -5.87
N TRP A 62 12.12 10.19 -6.98
CA TRP A 62 10.67 10.21 -7.01
C TRP A 62 10.18 8.82 -7.45
N LEU A 63 9.51 8.12 -6.55
CA LEU A 63 8.82 6.88 -6.84
C LEU A 63 7.35 7.20 -7.10
N ASP A 64 6.87 6.78 -8.25
CA ASP A 64 5.48 6.91 -8.66
C ASP A 64 4.98 5.55 -9.14
N MET A 65 3.66 5.39 -9.23
CA MET A 65 3.00 4.17 -9.73
C MET A 65 3.23 2.91 -8.89
N ASN A 66 3.56 3.07 -7.59
CA ASN A 66 4.05 2.04 -6.67
C ASN A 66 2.97 1.39 -5.78
N GLU A 67 1.67 1.55 -6.08
CA GLU A 67 0.62 0.82 -5.37
C GLU A 67 0.77 -0.69 -5.44
N PRO A 68 1.30 -1.35 -6.50
CA PRO A 68 1.64 -0.96 -7.89
C PRO A 68 0.42 -0.73 -8.81
N SER A 69 0.55 0.24 -9.72
CA SER A 69 -0.47 0.57 -10.72
C SER A 69 -0.23 -0.15 -12.05
N VAL A 70 -1.26 -0.82 -12.58
CA VAL A 70 -1.19 -1.56 -13.86
C VAL A 70 -2.39 -1.21 -14.73
N PHE A 71 -2.12 -0.86 -15.98
CA PHE A 71 -3.18 -0.63 -16.97
C PHE A 71 -3.69 -1.95 -17.54
N GLY A 72 -5.01 -2.02 -17.74
CA GLY A 72 -5.63 -3.09 -18.51
C GLY A 72 -5.72 -4.43 -17.80
N THR A 73 -5.67 -4.52 -16.47
CA THR A 73 -5.93 -5.79 -15.79
C THR A 73 -7.39 -6.21 -15.97
N THR A 74 -7.60 -7.44 -16.42
CA THR A 74 -8.91 -7.99 -16.82
C THR A 74 -9.16 -9.33 -16.13
N LYS A 75 -10.38 -9.85 -16.22
CA LYS A 75 -10.74 -11.18 -15.69
C LYS A 75 -10.36 -12.27 -16.70
N VAL A 76 -10.07 -13.47 -16.21
CA VAL A 76 -9.91 -14.65 -17.07
C VAL A 76 -11.20 -14.87 -17.86
N GLY A 77 -11.09 -14.93 -19.18
CA GLY A 77 -12.23 -15.02 -20.11
C GLY A 77 -12.45 -13.75 -20.93
N ASP A 78 -11.90 -12.62 -20.51
CA ASP A 78 -11.79 -11.44 -21.37
C ASP A 78 -10.71 -11.72 -22.44
N GLY A 79 -10.97 -11.33 -23.69
CA GLY A 79 -9.99 -11.49 -24.77
C GLY A 79 -8.84 -10.47 -24.67
N GLY A 80 -7.71 -10.75 -25.31
CA GLY A 80 -6.57 -9.82 -25.43
C GLY A 80 -5.25 -10.39 -24.91
N THR A 81 -4.24 -9.52 -24.82
CA THR A 81 -2.90 -9.83 -24.29
C THR A 81 -2.67 -9.23 -22.91
N ASN A 82 -3.73 -8.77 -22.28
CA ASN A 82 -3.69 -8.09 -20.99
C ASN A 82 -3.43 -9.08 -19.85
N LEU A 83 -3.14 -8.56 -18.65
CA LEU A 83 -3.06 -9.41 -17.47
C LEU A 83 -4.47 -9.92 -17.11
N HIS A 84 -4.64 -11.23 -17.02
CA HIS A 84 -5.92 -11.87 -16.70
C HIS A 84 -5.89 -12.50 -15.30
N CYS A 85 -6.78 -12.06 -14.41
CA CYS A 85 -6.88 -12.55 -13.04
C CYS A 85 -8.06 -13.52 -12.87
N PRO A 86 -7.89 -14.63 -12.13
CA PRO A 86 -8.90 -15.68 -12.04
C PRO A 86 -10.08 -15.26 -11.16
N LEU A 87 -11.31 -15.41 -11.67
CA LEU A 87 -12.55 -15.24 -10.90
C LEU A 87 -13.19 -16.57 -10.46
N SER A 88 -12.69 -17.70 -10.95
CA SER A 88 -13.12 -19.04 -10.57
C SER A 88 -11.92 -19.97 -10.31
N GLY A 89 -12.16 -21.05 -9.57
CA GLY A 89 -11.15 -22.05 -9.20
C GLY A 89 -10.42 -21.74 -7.89
N ASN A 90 -9.45 -22.58 -7.52
CA ASN A 90 -8.80 -22.49 -6.19
C ASN A 90 -8.06 -21.17 -5.94
N ASN A 91 -7.59 -20.51 -7.00
CA ASN A 91 -6.83 -19.26 -6.89
C ASN A 91 -7.71 -18.00 -6.89
N SER A 92 -9.01 -18.11 -7.24
CA SER A 92 -9.89 -16.93 -7.32
C SER A 92 -10.23 -16.33 -5.98
N ASN A 93 -10.10 -17.08 -4.89
CA ASN A 93 -10.38 -16.58 -3.53
C ASN A 93 -9.49 -15.39 -3.13
N TRP A 94 -8.33 -15.24 -3.78
CA TRP A 94 -7.41 -14.12 -3.54
C TRP A 94 -7.79 -12.88 -4.37
N ASP A 95 -8.32 -13.06 -5.57
CA ASP A 95 -8.68 -11.97 -6.48
C ASP A 95 -10.13 -11.48 -6.28
N ASN A 96 -11.02 -12.41 -5.91
CA ASN A 96 -12.43 -12.20 -5.60
C ASN A 96 -12.78 -12.88 -4.25
N PRO A 97 -12.46 -12.24 -3.11
CA PRO A 97 -12.72 -12.82 -1.81
C PRO A 97 -14.23 -12.88 -1.49
N PRO A 98 -14.65 -13.73 -0.53
CA PRO A 98 -16.06 -13.87 -0.16
C PRO A 98 -16.73 -12.58 0.32
N TYR A 99 -15.96 -11.67 0.93
CA TYR A 99 -16.45 -10.36 1.35
C TYR A 99 -15.89 -9.27 0.45
N TRP A 100 -16.78 -8.56 -0.24
CA TRP A 100 -16.41 -7.45 -1.11
C TRP A 100 -16.08 -6.22 -0.27
N THR A 101 -15.03 -5.50 -0.66
CA THR A 101 -14.72 -4.21 -0.05
C THR A 101 -15.62 -3.12 -0.63
N ILE A 102 -15.67 -1.95 0.02
CA ILE A 102 -16.38 -0.77 -0.51
C ILE A 102 -16.09 -0.47 -1.98
N ASN A 103 -14.92 -0.82 -2.51
CA ASN A 103 -14.58 -0.59 -3.91
C ASN A 103 -15.58 -1.30 -4.85
N GLY A 104 -15.85 -2.59 -4.62
CA GLY A 104 -16.81 -3.36 -5.43
C GLY A 104 -18.26 -2.87 -5.28
N TYR A 105 -18.63 -2.34 -4.11
CA TYR A 105 -19.97 -1.79 -3.87
C TYR A 105 -20.16 -0.38 -4.45
N GLN A 106 -19.13 0.46 -4.39
CA GLN A 106 -19.22 1.89 -4.74
C GLN A 106 -18.99 2.14 -6.24
N TYR A 107 -18.06 1.41 -6.85
CA TYR A 107 -17.65 1.66 -8.24
C TYR A 107 -18.25 0.68 -9.25
N GLY A 108 -19.01 -0.32 -8.78
CA GLY A 108 -19.76 -1.27 -9.61
C GLY A 108 -19.21 -2.70 -9.58
N SER A 109 -20.03 -3.65 -10.05
CA SER A 109 -19.83 -5.10 -9.92
C SER A 109 -18.65 -5.70 -10.70
N ASP A 110 -18.00 -4.92 -11.57
CA ASP A 110 -16.79 -5.32 -12.29
C ASP A 110 -15.49 -4.81 -11.64
N ASN A 111 -15.58 -4.18 -10.46
CA ASN A 111 -14.39 -3.76 -9.71
C ASN A 111 -14.01 -4.82 -8.68
N TYR A 112 -13.02 -5.61 -9.06
CA TYR A 112 -12.37 -6.60 -8.20
C TYR A 112 -11.15 -5.99 -7.53
N LEU A 113 -10.56 -6.71 -6.59
CA LEU A 113 -9.37 -6.21 -5.90
C LEU A 113 -8.16 -6.02 -6.83
N PHE A 114 -8.14 -6.71 -7.98
CA PHE A 114 -7.07 -6.57 -8.98
C PHE A 114 -7.30 -5.41 -9.97
N THR A 115 -8.45 -4.71 -9.90
CA THR A 115 -8.76 -3.63 -10.85
C THR A 115 -7.71 -2.51 -10.77
N TYR A 116 -7.10 -2.18 -11.91
CA TYR A 116 -5.95 -1.26 -12.06
C TYR A 116 -4.68 -1.65 -11.27
N THR A 117 -4.51 -2.92 -10.95
CA THR A 117 -3.33 -3.47 -10.29
C THR A 117 -3.04 -4.90 -10.79
N ILE A 118 -1.98 -5.52 -10.30
CA ILE A 118 -1.66 -6.94 -10.49
C ILE A 118 -2.64 -7.90 -9.80
N CYS A 119 -2.68 -9.16 -10.26
CA CYS A 119 -3.46 -10.23 -9.63
C CYS A 119 -2.93 -10.58 -8.23
N LEU A 120 -3.85 -10.74 -7.29
CA LEU A 120 -3.55 -10.96 -5.88
C LEU A 120 -3.26 -12.42 -5.56
N CYS A 121 -3.66 -13.35 -6.44
CA CYS A 121 -3.21 -14.75 -6.39
C CYS A 121 -1.71 -14.92 -6.65
N GLY A 122 -1.05 -13.88 -7.18
CA GLY A 122 0.40 -13.84 -7.39
C GLY A 122 1.17 -13.98 -6.08
N THR A 123 2.47 -14.22 -6.20
CA THR A 123 3.33 -14.48 -5.04
C THR A 123 4.44 -13.43 -4.97
N SER A 124 4.65 -12.88 -3.78
CA SER A 124 5.72 -11.94 -3.45
C SER A 124 7.08 -12.64 -3.51
N SER A 125 8.04 -12.04 -4.21
CA SER A 125 9.41 -12.54 -4.29
C SER A 125 10.18 -12.43 -2.96
N LYS A 126 9.74 -11.57 -2.04
CA LYS A 126 10.44 -11.30 -0.78
C LYS A 126 10.33 -12.45 0.23
N ASP A 127 9.14 -13.02 0.34
CA ASP A 127 8.76 -13.91 1.44
C ASP A 127 7.86 -15.08 1.00
N GLY A 128 7.55 -15.18 -0.30
CA GLY A 128 6.64 -16.19 -0.82
C GLY A 128 5.18 -15.96 -0.40
N SER A 129 4.85 -14.83 0.22
CA SER A 129 3.48 -14.50 0.61
C SER A 129 2.62 -14.20 -0.62
N LYS A 130 1.31 -14.37 -0.51
CA LYS A 130 0.40 -13.93 -1.57
C LYS A 130 0.39 -12.42 -1.65
N ILE A 131 0.33 -11.92 -2.88
CA ILE A 131 0.20 -10.48 -3.14
C ILE A 131 -1.05 -9.94 -2.45
N TYR A 132 -2.11 -10.76 -2.31
CA TYR A 132 -3.26 -10.48 -1.45
C TYR A 132 -2.93 -9.89 -0.07
N VAL A 133 -1.90 -10.44 0.60
CA VAL A 133 -1.49 -10.00 1.94
C VAL A 133 -0.49 -8.85 1.86
N ALA A 134 0.40 -8.89 0.86
CA ALA A 134 1.51 -7.94 0.74
C ALA A 134 1.17 -6.65 -0.03
N LYS A 135 0.03 -6.57 -0.73
CA LYS A 135 -0.32 -5.50 -1.66
C LYS A 135 -0.14 -4.10 -1.08
N ASN A 136 -0.71 -3.84 0.10
CA ASN A 136 -0.63 -2.53 0.76
C ASN A 136 0.78 -2.19 1.30
N LEU A 137 1.71 -3.14 1.30
CA LEU A 137 3.09 -2.96 1.75
C LEU A 137 4.08 -2.78 0.59
N MET A 138 3.64 -2.94 -0.66
CA MET A 138 4.54 -2.91 -1.82
C MET A 138 5.23 -1.55 -1.98
N GLY A 139 4.48 -0.45 -1.97
CA GLY A 139 5.04 0.90 -2.09
C GLY A 139 5.99 1.26 -0.95
N LEU A 140 5.69 0.81 0.28
CA LEU A 140 6.59 0.96 1.43
C LEU A 140 7.88 0.15 1.24
N GLY A 141 7.76 -1.10 0.80
CA GLY A 141 8.91 -1.97 0.53
C GLY A 141 9.83 -1.38 -0.55
N GLU A 142 9.25 -0.82 -1.61
CA GLU A 142 9.99 -0.11 -2.66
C GLU A 142 10.67 1.15 -2.11
N THR A 143 9.98 1.94 -1.30
CA THR A 143 10.53 3.15 -0.66
C THR A 143 11.74 2.81 0.20
N MET A 144 11.68 1.73 0.99
CA MET A 144 12.81 1.27 1.81
C MET A 144 14.00 0.84 0.94
N ALA A 145 13.74 0.15 -0.18
CA ALA A 145 14.78 -0.27 -1.11
C ALA A 145 15.44 0.94 -1.80
N ALA A 146 14.65 1.89 -2.30
CA ALA A 146 15.13 3.12 -2.92
C ALA A 146 15.95 3.97 -1.95
N PHE A 147 15.51 4.07 -0.68
CA PHE A 147 16.24 4.81 0.34
C PHE A 147 17.63 4.20 0.60
N ASN A 148 17.73 2.87 0.65
CA ASN A 148 19.00 2.17 0.77
C ASN A 148 19.88 2.34 -0.48
N ALA A 149 19.28 2.33 -1.67
CA ALA A 149 19.98 2.50 -2.93
C ALA A 149 20.59 3.91 -3.06
N ILE A 150 19.81 4.96 -2.80
CA ILE A 150 20.32 6.34 -2.95
C ILE A 150 21.39 6.69 -1.93
N LYS A 151 21.27 6.16 -0.70
CA LYS A 151 22.30 6.32 0.34
C LYS A 151 23.62 5.70 -0.11
N LYS A 152 23.59 4.52 -0.74
CA LYS A 152 24.77 3.84 -1.28
C LYS A 152 25.34 4.56 -2.50
N ALA A 153 24.49 5.06 -3.40
CA ALA A 153 24.91 5.70 -4.64
C ALA A 153 25.53 7.08 -4.41
N THR A 154 24.95 7.89 -3.51
CA THR A 154 25.38 9.29 -3.31
C THR A 154 26.32 9.48 -2.12
N GLY A 155 26.32 8.55 -1.16
CA GLY A 155 26.99 8.73 0.13
C GLY A 155 26.42 9.87 0.99
N LYS A 156 25.36 10.53 0.53
CA LYS A 156 24.72 11.67 1.17
C LYS A 156 23.36 11.26 1.72
N ARG A 157 22.86 12.12 2.61
CA ARG A 157 21.45 12.11 2.98
C ARG A 157 20.65 12.70 1.81
N SER A 158 19.72 11.93 1.30
CA SER A 158 18.91 12.26 0.12
C SER A 158 17.42 12.06 0.43
N ALA A 159 16.53 12.60 -0.42
CA ALA A 159 15.09 12.41 -0.32
C ALA A 159 14.61 11.27 -1.22
N VAL A 160 13.65 10.49 -0.72
CA VAL A 160 12.81 9.61 -1.53
C VAL A 160 11.37 10.05 -1.32
N ILE A 161 10.66 10.32 -2.41
CA ILE A 161 9.26 10.76 -2.39
C ILE A 161 8.45 9.66 -3.08
N PRO A 162 7.70 8.83 -2.33
CA PRO A 162 6.76 7.87 -2.92
C PRO A 162 5.38 8.50 -3.17
N ARG A 163 4.57 7.84 -4.00
CA ARG A 163 3.13 8.08 -4.11
C ARG A 163 2.35 7.32 -3.03
#